data_AF-A0A6B1EJV2-F1
#
_entry.id   AF-A0A6B1EJV2-F1
#
_cell.length_a   1.000
_cell.length_b   1.000
_cell.length_c   1.000
_cell.angle_alpha   90.00
_cell.angle_beta   90.00
_cell.angle_gamma   90.00
#
_symmetry.space_group_name_H-M   'P 1'
#
loop_
_entity.id
_entity.type
_entity.pdbx_description
1 polymer ?
#
loop_
_entity_poly.entity_id
_entity_poly.type
_entity_poly.pdbx_seq_one_letter_code
_entity_poly.pdbx_strand_id
1 'polypeptide(L)'
;MLSSAGAAASEEAIVDADFNPLAELGRERRRQVQVRQSLMGALEQVQPGDDSLADLFEACADYLVNSMDRLDLTDINIHDLLKERVPKDNAEVHEALQTLAIRQERARAENALLAETLDAYRQADRADFAVLDEALRHYHAVMSELMTPRKNPFSDYTDVLFTMDDWTNIAEVSAESIAAEDRLFDSVSAAAPDTLKPDAFSGTHGMQRPPVSNK
;
A
#
# COMPACT_ATOMS: atom_id res chain seq x y z
N MET A 1 0.67 46.77 -34.21
CA MET A 1 1.17 45.37 -34.19
C MET A 1 1.19 44.96 -32.74
N LEU A 2 0.22 44.12 -32.36
CA LEU A 2 -0.12 43.78 -30.98
C LEU A 2 0.73 42.62 -30.48
N SER A 3 1.08 42.72 -29.20
CA SER A 3 1.88 41.83 -28.37
C SER A 3 1.40 40.37 -28.37
N SER A 4 2.30 39.42 -28.61
CA SER A 4 2.10 37.99 -28.33
C SER A 4 2.58 37.67 -26.90
N ALA A 5 1.77 38.05 -25.92
CA ALA A 5 1.92 37.61 -24.54
C ALA A 5 0.55 37.07 -24.10
N GLY A 6 0.35 35.77 -24.29
CA GLY A 6 -0.94 35.14 -24.03
C GLY A 6 -1.01 33.69 -24.51
N ALA A 7 -0.07 32.86 -24.07
CA ALA A 7 -0.18 31.40 -24.20
C ALA A 7 0.58 30.67 -23.08
N ALA A 8 0.66 31.30 -21.91
CA ALA A 8 1.20 30.70 -20.68
C ALA A 8 0.26 31.05 -19.53
N ALA A 9 -0.97 30.55 -19.61
CA ALA A 9 -1.92 30.52 -18.52
C ALA A 9 -2.92 29.40 -18.82
N SER A 10 -3.21 28.60 -17.79
CA SER A 10 -4.17 27.49 -17.72
C SER A 10 -3.74 26.13 -18.30
N GLU A 11 -2.59 25.62 -17.85
CA GLU A 11 -2.36 24.17 -17.63
C GLU A 11 -2.64 23.85 -16.14
N GLU A 12 -3.68 24.47 -15.59
CA GLU A 12 -4.09 24.32 -14.19
C GLU A 12 -5.40 23.55 -14.19
N ALA A 13 -5.26 22.26 -13.86
CA ALA A 13 -6.22 21.48 -13.11
C ALA A 13 -7.68 21.58 -13.57
N ILE A 14 -8.04 20.78 -14.58
CA ILE A 14 -9.34 20.13 -14.53
C ILE A 14 -9.21 19.07 -13.43
N VAL A 15 -9.32 19.49 -12.17
CA VAL A 15 -9.73 18.56 -11.12
C VAL A 15 -11.16 18.19 -11.52
N ASP A 16 -11.30 16.98 -12.05
CA ASP A 16 -12.58 16.40 -12.39
C ASP A 16 -13.52 16.60 -11.19
N ALA A 17 -14.74 17.10 -11.42
CA ALA A 17 -15.66 17.44 -10.32
C ALA A 17 -16.06 16.21 -9.47
N ASP A 18 -15.68 15.03 -9.93
CA ASP A 18 -15.86 13.72 -9.30
C ASP A 18 -14.59 13.19 -8.59
N PHE A 19 -13.48 13.93 -8.58
CA PHE A 19 -12.24 13.49 -7.93
C PHE A 19 -12.37 13.51 -6.39
N ASN A 20 -12.28 12.33 -5.78
CA ASN A 20 -12.38 12.15 -4.34
C ASN A 20 -11.11 11.47 -3.80
N PRO A 21 -10.13 12.20 -3.24
CA PRO A 21 -8.85 11.65 -2.79
C PRO A 21 -9.01 10.58 -1.70
N LEU A 22 -10.05 10.68 -0.86
CA LEU A 22 -10.36 9.67 0.15
C LEU A 22 -10.85 8.36 -0.48
N ALA A 23 -11.67 8.44 -1.52
CA ALA A 23 -12.16 7.26 -2.24
C ALA A 23 -11.00 6.54 -2.94
N GLU A 24 -10.08 7.30 -3.54
CA GLU A 24 -8.87 6.83 -4.20
C GLU A 24 -7.91 6.15 -3.22
N LEU A 25 -7.57 6.82 -2.11
CA LEU A 25 -6.76 6.24 -1.04
C LEU A 25 -7.40 4.96 -0.47
N GLY A 26 -8.72 4.98 -0.27
CA GLY A 26 -9.47 3.82 0.16
C GLY A 26 -9.43 2.68 -0.85
N ARG A 27 -9.47 2.96 -2.17
CA ARG A 27 -9.34 1.94 -3.21
C ARG A 27 -7.97 1.28 -3.13
N GLU A 28 -6.91 2.06 -3.10
CA GLU A 28 -5.55 1.51 -3.10
C GLU A 28 -5.26 0.68 -1.84
N ARG A 29 -5.66 1.15 -0.65
CA ARG A 29 -5.52 0.34 0.57
C ARG A 29 -6.26 -1.00 0.48
N ARG A 30 -7.44 -1.04 -0.16
CA ARG A 30 -8.16 -2.30 -0.41
C ARG A 30 -7.41 -3.19 -1.39
N ARG A 31 -6.90 -2.63 -2.48
CA ARG A 31 -6.11 -3.37 -3.48
C ARG A 31 -4.81 -3.91 -2.90
N GLN A 32 -4.14 -3.16 -2.03
CA GLN A 32 -2.98 -3.65 -1.30
C GLN A 32 -3.30 -4.85 -0.39
N VAL A 33 -4.46 -4.86 0.27
CA VAL A 33 -4.94 -6.05 1.01
C VAL A 33 -5.14 -7.23 0.05
N GLN A 34 -5.79 -7.00 -1.09
CA GLN A 34 -6.04 -8.04 -2.09
C GLN A 34 -4.75 -8.64 -2.66
N VAL A 35 -3.76 -7.81 -2.97
CA VAL A 35 -2.45 -8.26 -3.46
C VAL A 35 -1.71 -9.06 -2.38
N ARG A 36 -1.75 -8.64 -1.12
CA ARG A 36 -1.18 -9.44 -0.02
C ARG A 36 -1.85 -10.80 0.12
N GLN A 37 -3.17 -10.89 -0.09
CA GLN A 37 -3.91 -12.15 -0.05
C GLN A 37 -3.57 -13.05 -1.25
N SER A 38 -3.42 -12.47 -2.43
CA SER A 38 -2.92 -13.16 -3.62
C SER A 38 -1.53 -13.75 -3.36
N LEU A 39 -0.59 -12.95 -2.83
CA LEU A 39 0.74 -13.40 -2.43
C LEU A 39 0.67 -14.52 -1.39
N MET A 40 -0.11 -14.35 -0.32
CA MET A 40 -0.28 -15.36 0.72
C MET A 40 -0.76 -16.70 0.14
N GLY A 41 -1.81 -16.66 -0.69
CA GLY A 41 -2.33 -17.87 -1.34
C GLY A 41 -1.31 -18.53 -2.26
N ALA A 42 -0.48 -17.74 -2.95
CA ALA A 42 0.57 -18.25 -3.81
C ALA A 42 1.70 -18.90 -2.97
N LEU A 43 2.15 -18.26 -1.89
CA LEU A 43 3.15 -18.78 -0.94
C LEU A 43 2.71 -20.08 -0.25
N GLU A 44 1.40 -20.30 -0.08
CA GLU A 44 0.81 -21.52 0.48
C GLU A 44 0.68 -22.66 -0.55
N GLN A 45 0.57 -22.34 -1.84
CA GLN A 45 0.39 -23.32 -2.91
C GLN A 45 1.71 -23.98 -3.35
N VAL A 46 2.83 -23.28 -3.21
CA VAL A 46 4.14 -23.75 -3.70
C VAL A 46 5.12 -23.99 -2.56
N GLN A 47 6.07 -24.91 -2.78
CA GLN A 47 7.15 -25.13 -1.82
C GLN A 47 8.16 -23.97 -1.88
N PRO A 48 8.93 -23.73 -0.80
CA PRO A 48 10.00 -22.73 -0.84
C PRO A 48 10.97 -22.98 -2.00
N GLY A 49 11.26 -21.92 -2.77
CA GLY A 49 12.11 -21.95 -3.96
C GLY A 49 11.49 -22.53 -5.24
N ASP A 50 10.20 -22.91 -5.24
CA ASP A 50 9.48 -23.33 -6.44
C ASP A 50 9.06 -22.13 -7.29
N ASP A 51 9.66 -22.01 -8.49
CA ASP A 51 9.52 -20.88 -9.41
C ASP A 51 8.30 -20.95 -10.32
N SER A 52 7.41 -21.94 -10.14
CA SER A 52 6.22 -22.12 -10.98
C SER A 52 5.24 -20.93 -10.98
N LEU A 53 5.31 -20.08 -9.96
CA LEU A 53 4.54 -18.83 -9.82
C LEU A 53 5.45 -17.58 -9.79
N ALA A 54 6.66 -17.65 -10.34
CA ALA A 54 7.64 -16.56 -10.24
C ALA A 54 7.14 -15.21 -10.77
N ASP A 55 6.41 -15.19 -11.90
CA ASP A 55 5.85 -13.96 -12.45
C ASP A 55 4.81 -13.32 -11.51
N LEU A 56 4.03 -14.14 -10.78
CA LEU A 56 3.08 -13.63 -9.78
C LEU A 56 3.81 -13.07 -8.56
N PHE A 57 4.87 -13.73 -8.10
CA PHE A 57 5.67 -13.25 -6.97
C PHE A 57 6.32 -11.91 -7.29
N GLU A 58 6.90 -11.79 -8.49
CA GLU A 58 7.50 -10.54 -8.95
C GLU A 58 6.47 -9.42 -9.06
N ALA A 59 5.30 -9.69 -9.67
CA ALA A 59 4.24 -8.69 -9.79
C ALA A 59 3.69 -8.25 -8.42
N CYS A 60 3.54 -9.18 -7.47
CA CYS A 60 3.17 -8.86 -6.10
C CYS A 60 4.25 -8.00 -5.42
N ALA A 61 5.53 -8.32 -5.58
CA ALA A 61 6.63 -7.55 -5.02
C ALA A 61 6.63 -6.11 -5.56
N ASP A 62 6.51 -5.93 -6.88
CA ASP A 62 6.39 -4.61 -7.50
C ASP A 62 5.26 -3.78 -6.92
N TYR A 63 4.06 -4.37 -6.85
CA TYR A 63 2.89 -3.68 -6.33
C TYR A 63 3.11 -3.29 -4.86
N LEU A 64 3.61 -4.21 -4.04
CA LEU A 64 3.78 -3.97 -2.60
C LEU A 64 4.83 -2.89 -2.34
N VAL A 65 5.98 -2.95 -3.01
CA VAL A 65 7.03 -1.94 -2.91
C VAL A 65 6.49 -0.56 -3.26
N ASN A 66 5.87 -0.41 -4.43
CA ASN A 66 5.39 0.89 -4.91
C ASN A 66 4.21 1.43 -4.08
N SER A 67 3.22 0.59 -3.76
CA SER A 67 2.06 1.02 -2.98
C SER A 67 2.43 1.38 -1.54
N MET A 68 3.37 0.67 -0.91
CA MET A 68 3.83 1.00 0.43
C MET A 68 4.56 2.33 0.48
N ASP A 69 5.47 2.61 -0.46
CA ASP A 69 6.21 3.88 -0.47
C ASP A 69 5.26 5.07 -0.60
N ARG A 70 4.24 4.94 -1.45
CA ARG A 70 3.22 5.98 -1.64
C ARG A 70 2.32 6.15 -0.41
N LEU A 71 1.78 5.05 0.10
CA LEU A 71 0.89 5.06 1.26
C LEU A 71 1.61 5.50 2.54
N ASP A 72 2.90 5.23 2.66
CA ASP A 72 3.72 5.65 3.79
C ASP A 72 3.89 7.17 3.84
N LEU A 73 4.12 7.82 2.70
CA LEU A 73 4.16 9.29 2.64
C LEU A 73 2.81 9.90 3.08
N THR A 74 1.70 9.34 2.60
CA THR A 74 0.36 9.73 3.07
C THR A 74 0.23 9.54 4.58
N ASP A 75 0.69 8.42 5.12
CA ASP A 75 0.61 8.07 6.53
C ASP A 75 1.48 8.98 7.42
N ILE A 76 2.67 9.39 6.97
CA ILE A 76 3.51 10.40 7.62
C ILE A 76 2.77 11.74 7.70
N ASN A 77 2.18 12.18 6.59
CA ASN A 77 1.47 13.45 6.52
C ASN A 77 0.24 13.47 7.44
N ILE A 78 -0.52 12.36 7.50
CA ILE A 78 -1.63 12.19 8.47
C ILE A 78 -1.10 12.30 9.90
N HIS A 79 -0.01 11.59 10.20
CA HIS A 79 0.57 11.55 11.53
C HIS A 79 1.08 12.90 12.02
N ASP A 80 1.76 13.66 11.17
CA ASP A 80 2.28 14.99 11.51
C ASP A 80 1.15 16.00 11.73
N LEU A 81 0.09 15.95 10.93
CA LEU A 81 -1.11 16.77 11.16
C LEU A 81 -1.87 16.38 12.43
N LEU A 82 -1.96 15.09 12.75
CA LEU A 82 -2.55 14.64 14.00
C LEU A 82 -1.75 15.13 15.21
N LYS A 83 -0.41 15.05 15.17
CA LYS A 83 0.45 15.60 16.22
C LYS A 83 0.24 17.09 16.44
N GLU A 84 0.04 17.85 15.37
CA GLU A 84 -0.19 19.29 15.43
C GLU A 84 -1.56 19.64 16.03
N ARG A 85 -2.61 18.91 15.60
CA ARG A 85 -4.01 19.28 15.85
C ARG A 85 -4.64 18.60 17.08
N VAL A 86 -4.11 17.47 17.52
CA VAL A 86 -4.57 16.81 18.75
C VAL A 86 -4.17 17.66 19.96
N PRO A 87 -5.08 17.91 20.92
CA PRO A 87 -4.75 18.64 22.15
C PRO A 87 -3.49 18.09 22.84
N LYS A 88 -2.57 18.98 23.22
CA LYS A 88 -1.26 18.60 23.77
C LYS A 88 -1.33 17.87 25.11
N ASP A 89 -2.43 18.03 25.83
CA ASP A 89 -2.70 17.38 27.11
C ASP A 89 -3.31 15.98 26.96
N ASN A 90 -3.67 15.56 25.74
CA ASN A 90 -4.16 14.22 25.48
C ASN A 90 -3.01 13.19 25.34
N ALA A 91 -2.39 12.85 26.46
CA ALA A 91 -1.21 11.98 26.52
C ALA A 91 -1.43 10.60 25.86
N GLU A 92 -2.63 10.02 25.99
CA GLU A 92 -2.98 8.72 25.42
C GLU A 92 -2.85 8.71 23.88
N VAL A 93 -3.36 9.75 23.23
CA VAL A 93 -3.29 9.85 21.75
C VAL A 93 -1.86 10.10 21.29
N HIS A 94 -1.10 10.93 21.99
CA HIS A 94 0.30 11.18 21.65
C HIS A 94 1.18 9.93 21.81
N GLU A 95 0.93 9.11 22.83
CA GLU A 95 1.58 7.81 23.00
C GLU A 95 1.20 6.82 21.89
N ALA A 96 -0.09 6.77 21.53
CA ALA A 96 -0.57 5.95 20.41
C ALA A 96 0.07 6.37 19.09
N LEU A 97 0.19 7.68 18.82
CA LEU A 97 0.88 8.21 17.64
C LEU A 97 2.34 7.77 17.62
N GLN A 98 3.07 7.90 18.73
CA GLN A 98 4.47 7.43 18.82
C GLN A 98 4.60 5.94 18.52
N THR A 99 3.68 5.12 19.05
CA THR A 99 3.66 3.68 18.77
C THR A 99 3.40 3.39 17.29
N LEU A 100 2.50 4.14 16.64
CA LEU A 100 2.25 4.01 15.20
C LEU A 100 3.49 4.39 14.39
N ALA A 101 4.17 5.48 14.74
CA ALA A 101 5.39 5.92 14.04
C ALA A 101 6.49 4.85 14.04
N ILE A 102 6.71 4.19 15.18
CA ILE A 102 7.69 3.09 15.30
C ILE A 102 7.31 1.92 14.38
N ARG A 103 6.02 1.59 14.29
CA ARG A 103 5.53 0.51 13.42
C ARG A 103 5.70 0.86 11.94
N GLN A 104 5.40 2.10 11.55
CA GLN A 104 5.58 2.60 10.19
C GLN A 104 7.06 2.61 9.80
N GLU A 105 7.94 3.03 10.70
CA GLU A 105 9.39 2.99 10.46
C GLU A 105 9.89 1.56 10.21
N ARG A 106 9.40 0.59 11.00
CA ARG A 106 9.71 -0.83 10.74
C ARG A 106 9.15 -1.29 9.40
N ALA A 107 7.90 -0.98 9.07
CA ALA A 107 7.29 -1.35 7.79
C ALA A 107 8.06 -0.78 6.58
N ARG A 108 8.52 0.48 6.67
CA ARG A 108 9.39 1.10 5.65
C ARG A 108 10.69 0.32 5.46
N ALA A 109 11.35 -0.06 6.56
CA ALA A 109 12.61 -0.79 6.48
C ALA A 109 12.42 -2.14 5.78
N GLU A 110 11.35 -2.87 6.09
CA GLU A 110 11.01 -4.12 5.40
C GLU A 110 10.70 -3.89 3.91
N ASN A 111 10.02 -2.79 3.56
CA ASN A 111 9.74 -2.43 2.18
C ASN A 111 11.02 -2.15 1.38
N ALA A 112 11.96 -1.42 1.97
CA ALA A 112 13.26 -1.13 1.36
C ALA A 112 14.07 -2.42 1.13
N LEU A 113 14.08 -3.35 2.10
CA LEU A 113 14.75 -4.64 1.94
C LEU A 113 14.13 -5.49 0.82
N LEU A 114 12.80 -5.49 0.69
CA LEU A 114 12.12 -6.16 -0.42
C LEU A 114 12.47 -5.51 -1.77
N ALA A 115 12.49 -4.18 -1.83
CA ALA A 115 12.87 -3.43 -3.03
C ALA A 115 14.31 -3.75 -3.49
N GLU A 116 15.26 -3.71 -2.55
CA GLU A 116 16.66 -4.08 -2.82
C GLU A 116 16.79 -5.52 -3.33
N THR A 117 16.04 -6.45 -2.72
CA THR A 117 16.06 -7.86 -3.13
C THR A 117 15.47 -8.06 -4.52
N LEU A 118 14.35 -7.38 -4.82
CA LEU A 118 13.69 -7.42 -6.12
C LEU A 118 14.60 -6.88 -7.22
N ASP A 119 15.27 -5.76 -6.97
CA ASP A 119 16.23 -5.18 -7.91
C ASP A 119 17.43 -6.10 -8.14
N ALA A 120 17.98 -6.71 -7.08
CA ALA A 120 19.07 -7.67 -7.19
C ALA A 120 18.66 -8.91 -7.99
N TYR A 121 17.47 -9.45 -7.74
CA TYR A 121 16.90 -10.58 -8.49
C TYR A 121 16.79 -10.27 -9.99
N ARG A 122 16.36 -9.06 -10.35
CA ARG A 122 16.29 -8.59 -11.74
C ARG A 122 17.64 -8.40 -12.39
N GLN A 123 18.60 -7.80 -11.68
CA GLN A 123 19.97 -7.61 -12.15
C GLN A 123 20.69 -8.94 -12.39
N ALA A 124 20.30 -9.99 -11.67
CA ALA A 124 20.78 -11.35 -11.86
C ALA A 124 20.00 -12.13 -12.94
N ASP A 125 19.26 -11.46 -13.83
CA ASP A 125 18.43 -12.08 -14.89
C ASP A 125 17.50 -13.18 -14.34
N ARG A 126 16.92 -12.94 -13.16
CA ARG A 126 16.01 -13.87 -12.46
C ARG A 126 16.64 -15.21 -12.08
N ALA A 127 17.97 -15.29 -11.98
CA ALA A 127 18.67 -16.56 -11.75
C ALA A 127 18.49 -17.15 -10.34
N ASP A 128 18.16 -16.34 -9.33
CA ASP A 128 18.06 -16.76 -7.93
C ASP A 128 16.68 -16.45 -7.34
N PHE A 129 15.68 -17.18 -7.83
CA PHE A 129 14.30 -17.04 -7.36
C PHE A 129 14.14 -17.40 -5.87
N ALA A 130 14.95 -18.32 -5.35
CA ALA A 130 14.87 -18.74 -3.96
C ALA A 130 15.10 -17.57 -2.99
N VAL A 131 16.00 -16.65 -3.33
CA VAL A 131 16.25 -15.42 -2.55
C VAL A 131 15.03 -14.49 -2.57
N LEU A 132 14.37 -14.31 -3.72
CA LEU A 132 13.15 -13.49 -3.81
C LEU A 132 12.00 -14.13 -3.01
N ASP A 133 11.80 -15.45 -3.13
CA ASP A 133 10.78 -16.19 -2.36
C ASP A 133 11.01 -16.05 -0.85
N GLU A 134 12.26 -16.22 -0.38
CA GLU A 134 12.61 -16.04 1.03
C GLU A 134 12.27 -14.63 1.52
N ALA A 135 12.63 -13.60 0.74
CA ALA A 135 12.33 -12.21 1.07
C ALA A 135 10.81 -11.95 1.11
N LEU A 136 10.03 -12.47 0.17
CA LEU A 136 8.58 -12.32 0.15
C LEU A 136 7.90 -13.02 1.33
N ARG A 137 8.36 -14.23 1.71
CA ARG A 137 7.87 -14.94 2.90
C ARG A 137 8.18 -14.16 4.16
N HIS A 138 9.40 -13.63 4.29
CA HIS A 138 9.79 -12.79 5.41
C HIS A 138 8.93 -11.53 5.49
N TYR A 139 8.84 -10.78 4.39
CA TYR A 139 8.05 -9.57 4.28
C TYR A 139 6.59 -9.82 4.66
N HIS A 140 5.97 -10.87 4.11
CA HIS A 140 4.59 -11.24 4.44
C HIS A 140 4.41 -11.51 5.93
N ALA A 141 5.32 -12.26 6.56
CA ALA A 141 5.27 -12.56 7.98
C ALA A 141 5.36 -11.29 8.84
N VAL A 142 6.35 -10.43 8.58
CA VAL A 142 6.53 -9.19 9.35
C VAL A 142 5.37 -8.22 9.15
N MET A 143 4.93 -8.01 7.92
CA MET A 143 3.82 -7.10 7.63
C MET A 143 2.50 -7.59 8.24
N SER A 144 2.27 -8.91 8.28
CA SER A 144 1.11 -9.48 8.96
C SER A 144 1.11 -9.20 10.46
N GLU A 145 2.27 -9.25 11.11
CA GLU A 145 2.41 -8.88 12.53
C GLU A 145 2.14 -7.39 12.75
N LEU A 146 2.74 -6.52 11.93
CA LEU A 146 2.63 -5.06 12.05
C LEU A 146 1.19 -4.56 11.84
N MET A 147 0.44 -5.21 10.95
CA MET A 147 -0.93 -4.84 10.59
C MET A 147 -2.02 -5.45 11.50
N THR A 148 -1.64 -6.06 12.63
CA THR A 148 -2.56 -6.71 13.59
C THR A 148 -3.64 -5.78 14.18
N PRO A 149 -3.41 -4.47 14.47
CA PRO A 149 -4.49 -3.58 14.89
C PRO A 149 -5.49 -3.36 13.74
N ARG A 150 -6.68 -3.96 13.86
CA ARG A 150 -7.66 -4.02 12.77
C ARG A 150 -8.47 -2.75 12.52
N LYS A 151 -8.49 -1.81 13.47
CA LYS A 151 -9.21 -0.53 13.35
C LYS A 151 -8.21 0.62 13.46
N ASN A 152 -8.30 1.60 12.57
CA ASN A 152 -7.58 2.86 12.70
C ASN A 152 -7.96 3.49 14.06
N PRO A 153 -7.04 3.60 15.03
CA PRO A 153 -7.35 4.17 16.33
C PRO A 153 -7.57 5.69 16.27
N PHE A 154 -7.27 6.32 15.13
CA PHE A 154 -7.38 7.75 14.91
C PHE A 154 -8.56 8.16 14.03
N SER A 155 -9.46 7.23 13.63
CA SER A 155 -10.59 7.55 12.74
C SER A 155 -11.41 8.73 13.24
N ASP A 156 -11.71 8.74 14.54
CA ASP A 156 -12.56 9.75 15.17
C ASP A 156 -11.87 11.13 15.20
N TYR A 157 -10.53 11.16 15.17
CA TYR A 157 -9.75 12.39 15.07
C TYR A 157 -9.68 12.88 13.63
N THR A 158 -9.39 11.99 12.68
CA THR A 158 -9.31 12.36 11.27
C THR A 158 -10.66 12.84 10.73
N ASP A 159 -11.78 12.28 11.20
CA ASP A 159 -13.12 12.67 10.76
C ASP A 159 -13.52 14.08 11.25
N VAL A 160 -12.94 14.55 12.36
CA VAL A 160 -13.30 15.83 13.00
C VAL A 160 -12.26 16.92 12.72
N LEU A 161 -10.97 16.58 12.68
CA LEU A 161 -9.88 17.54 12.60
C LEU A 161 -9.42 17.83 11.17
N PHE A 162 -9.77 16.98 10.20
CA PHE A 162 -9.29 17.11 8.82
C PHE A 162 -10.41 17.63 7.91
N THR A 163 -10.05 18.52 7.01
CA THR A 163 -10.88 19.06 5.95
C THR A 163 -10.65 18.31 4.64
N MET A 164 -11.48 18.53 3.63
CA MET A 164 -11.23 17.96 2.30
C MET A 164 -9.94 18.51 1.66
N ASP A 165 -9.58 19.75 1.96
CA ASP A 165 -8.32 20.36 1.50
C ASP A 165 -7.12 19.64 2.11
N ASP A 166 -7.20 19.27 3.41
CA ASP A 166 -6.17 18.43 4.04
C ASP A 166 -6.02 17.11 3.30
N TRP A 167 -7.13 16.42 3.02
CA TRP A 167 -7.09 15.14 2.28
C TRP A 167 -6.55 15.27 0.86
N THR A 168 -6.86 16.37 0.19
CA THR A 168 -6.32 16.66 -1.16
C THR A 168 -4.81 16.84 -1.11
N ASN A 169 -4.30 17.53 -0.09
CA ASN A 169 -2.87 17.76 0.08
C ASN A 169 -2.13 16.50 0.56
N ILE A 170 -2.70 15.73 1.49
CA ILE A 170 -2.06 14.56 2.10
C ILE A 170 -2.05 13.35 1.15
N ALA A 171 -3.13 13.13 0.42
CA ALA A 171 -3.28 11.91 -0.37
C ALA A 171 -2.32 11.86 -1.57
N GLU A 172 -1.84 13.02 -2.03
CA GLU A 172 -0.96 13.19 -3.21
C GLU A 172 -1.43 12.37 -4.42
N VAL A 173 -2.75 12.20 -4.54
CA VAL A 173 -3.34 11.41 -5.61
C VAL A 173 -3.38 12.27 -6.87
N SER A 174 -2.80 11.76 -7.94
CA SER A 174 -2.81 12.37 -9.27
C SER A 174 -3.29 11.35 -10.31
N ALA A 175 -3.66 11.82 -11.49
CA ALA A 175 -3.99 10.93 -12.60
C ALA A 175 -2.82 9.98 -12.94
N GLU A 176 -1.58 10.45 -12.79
CA GLU A 176 -0.39 9.65 -12.99
C GLU A 176 -0.24 8.56 -11.92
N SER A 177 -0.43 8.91 -10.64
CA SER A 177 -0.33 7.93 -9.55
C SER A 177 -1.41 6.87 -9.65
N ILE A 178 -2.64 7.26 -10.01
CA ILE A 178 -3.75 6.34 -10.25
C ILE A 178 -3.40 5.38 -11.40
N ALA A 179 -2.97 5.92 -12.55
CA ALA A 179 -2.62 5.10 -13.70
C ALA A 179 -1.42 4.17 -13.42
N ALA A 180 -0.47 4.61 -12.59
CA ALA A 180 0.64 3.76 -12.15
C ALA A 180 0.15 2.60 -11.27
N GLU A 181 -0.70 2.88 -10.29
CA GLU A 181 -1.28 1.85 -9.41
C GLU A 181 -2.16 0.87 -10.17
N ASP A 182 -2.99 1.34 -11.11
CA ASP A 182 -3.81 0.49 -11.98
C ASP A 182 -2.94 -0.48 -12.78
N ARG A 183 -1.84 -0.01 -13.39
CA ARG A 183 -0.92 -0.87 -14.14
C ARG A 183 -0.29 -1.95 -13.26
N LEU A 184 0.09 -1.61 -12.04
CA LEU A 184 0.65 -2.57 -11.09
C LEU A 184 -0.41 -3.61 -10.69
N PHE A 185 -1.62 -3.17 -10.37
CA PHE A 185 -2.71 -4.07 -9.98
C PHE A 185 -3.12 -5.03 -11.12
N ASP A 186 -3.18 -4.51 -12.34
CA ASP A 186 -3.46 -5.29 -13.55
C ASP A 186 -2.34 -6.30 -13.83
N SER A 187 -1.08 -5.95 -13.55
CA SER A 187 0.06 -6.86 -13.70
C SER A 187 -0.04 -8.05 -12.75
N VAL A 188 -0.41 -7.82 -11.48
CA VAL A 188 -0.70 -8.91 -10.52
C VAL A 188 -1.84 -9.78 -11.04
N SER A 189 -2.92 -9.16 -11.54
CA SER A 189 -4.09 -9.89 -12.04
C SER A 189 -3.79 -10.72 -13.29
N ALA A 190 -2.89 -10.25 -14.15
CA ALA A 190 -2.47 -10.95 -15.37
C ALA A 190 -1.53 -12.12 -15.07
N ALA A 191 -0.65 -11.98 -14.07
CA ALA A 191 0.29 -13.03 -13.66
C ALA A 191 -0.38 -14.12 -12.80
N ALA A 192 -1.50 -13.82 -12.15
CA ALA A 192 -2.17 -14.75 -11.26
C ALA A 192 -3.03 -15.80 -11.98
N PRO A 193 -2.94 -17.09 -11.60
CA PRO A 193 -4.00 -18.06 -11.87
C PRO A 193 -5.36 -17.57 -11.35
N ASP A 194 -6.47 -18.02 -11.94
CA ASP A 194 -7.81 -17.54 -11.59
C ASP A 194 -8.15 -17.62 -10.09
N THR A 195 -7.66 -18.64 -9.37
CA THR A 195 -7.89 -18.81 -7.93
C THR A 195 -7.06 -17.89 -7.05
N LEU A 196 -6.06 -17.22 -7.61
CA LEU A 196 -5.13 -16.33 -6.93
C LEU A 196 -5.26 -14.87 -7.41
N LYS A 197 -6.17 -14.55 -8.32
CA LYS A 197 -6.35 -13.17 -8.77
C LYS A 197 -6.75 -12.26 -7.60
N PRO A 198 -6.21 -11.04 -7.53
CA PRO A 198 -6.45 -10.15 -6.38
C PRO A 198 -7.93 -9.74 -6.26
N ASP A 199 -8.65 -9.62 -7.38
CA ASP A 199 -10.09 -9.30 -7.39
C ASP A 199 -10.97 -10.43 -6.80
N ALA A 200 -10.52 -11.69 -6.86
CA ALA A 200 -11.19 -12.83 -6.25
C ALA A 200 -11.28 -12.72 -4.71
N PHE A 201 -10.44 -11.87 -4.10
CA PHE A 201 -10.47 -11.59 -2.67
C PHE A 201 -11.35 -10.37 -2.31
N SER A 202 -12.02 -9.76 -3.28
CA SER A 202 -12.98 -8.67 -3.03
C SER A 202 -14.09 -9.14 -2.06
N GLY A 203 -14.27 -8.40 -0.97
CA GLY A 203 -15.27 -8.73 0.07
C GLY A 203 -14.74 -9.49 1.29
N THR A 204 -13.46 -9.87 1.33
CA THR A 204 -12.81 -10.32 2.58
C THR A 204 -12.54 -9.13 3.51
N HIS A 205 -13.59 -8.64 4.18
CA HIS A 205 -13.41 -7.82 5.38
C HIS A 205 -12.79 -8.69 6.49
N GLY A 206 -11.48 -8.54 6.67
CA GLY A 206 -10.74 -9.21 7.71
C GLY A 206 -10.34 -10.63 7.33
N MET A 207 -9.07 -10.95 7.60
CA MET A 207 -8.53 -12.30 7.58
C MET A 207 -9.56 -13.29 8.14
N GLN A 208 -9.93 -14.28 7.33
CA GLN A 208 -10.68 -15.44 7.79
C GLN A 208 -10.00 -15.97 9.06
N ARG A 209 -10.79 -16.16 10.12
CA ARG A 209 -10.38 -16.98 11.27
C ARG A 209 -9.84 -18.31 10.73
N PRO A 210 -8.68 -18.81 11.16
CA PRO A 210 -8.36 -20.20 10.92
C PRO A 210 -9.49 -21.07 11.50
N PRO A 211 -9.90 -22.15 10.82
CA PRO A 211 -10.94 -23.02 11.33
C PRO A 211 -10.52 -23.54 12.70
N VAL A 212 -11.36 -23.30 13.71
CA VAL A 212 -11.17 -23.86 15.03
C VAL A 212 -11.33 -25.37 14.87
N SER A 213 -10.22 -26.11 14.92
CA SER A 213 -10.26 -27.56 15.01
C SER A 213 -10.90 -27.92 16.35
N ASN A 214 -12.14 -28.38 16.32
CA ASN A 214 -12.75 -29.04 17.46
C ASN A 214 -12.03 -30.37 17.69
N LYS A 215 -11.25 -30.46 18.77
CA LYS A 215 -10.96 -31.69 19.48
C LYS A 215 -11.37 -31.54 20.93
#